data_AF-A0A1W9V841-F1
#
_entry.id   AF-A0A1W9V841-F1
#
_cell.length_a   1.000
_cell.length_b   1.000
_cell.length_c   1.000
_cell.angle_alpha   90.00
_cell.angle_beta   90.00
_cell.angle_gamma   90.00
#
_symmetry.space_group_name_H-M   'P 1'
#
loop_
_entity.id
_entity.type
_entity.pdbx_description
1 polymer ?
#
loop_
_entity_poly.entity_id
_entity_poly.type
_entity_poly.pdbx_seq_one_letter_code
_entity_poly.pdbx_strand_id
1 'polypeptide(L)'
;MGHNDRYDSEDRDKEEYLGSLLERLDSKAQGITKLVIDKGEDALSPKQKYVFQREVVDQYIITECKLCKDSVAWCEMAFTIESGGYCPHCDHLMNKDD
;
A
#
# COMPACT_ATOMS: atom_id res chain seq x y z
N MET A 1 4.07 29.79 -11.79
CA MET A 1 4.88 28.66 -11.31
C MET A 1 3.95 27.84 -10.43
N GLY A 2 3.27 26.86 -11.02
CA GLY A 2 2.31 26.01 -10.31
C GLY A 2 3.07 24.83 -9.74
N HIS A 3 3.36 24.88 -8.45
CA HIS A 3 4.00 23.79 -7.74
C HIS A 3 3.01 22.64 -7.61
N ASN A 4 3.31 21.53 -8.30
CA ASN A 4 2.51 20.31 -8.33
C ASN A 4 2.82 19.45 -7.10
N ASP A 5 2.61 20.00 -5.91
CA ASP A 5 3.10 19.41 -4.64
C ASP A 5 2.31 18.17 -4.20
N ARG A 6 1.18 17.88 -4.85
CA ARG A 6 0.24 16.82 -4.46
C ARG A 6 0.62 15.42 -4.99
N TYR A 7 1.37 15.35 -6.09
CA TYR A 7 1.80 14.06 -6.65
C TYR A 7 2.97 13.48 -5.84
N ASP A 8 3.84 14.36 -5.36
CA ASP A 8 5.03 14.04 -4.58
C ASP A 8 4.70 13.49 -3.18
N SER A 9 3.50 13.72 -2.64
CA SER A 9 3.09 13.20 -1.33
C SER A 9 2.64 11.74 -1.40
N GLU A 10 1.81 11.40 -2.39
CA GLU A 10 1.27 10.03 -2.54
C GLU A 10 2.37 9.02 -2.84
N ASP A 11 3.35 9.39 -3.68
CA ASP A 11 4.49 8.54 -3.99
C ASP A 11 5.38 8.30 -2.76
N ARG A 12 5.62 9.34 -1.93
CA ARG A 12 6.36 9.20 -0.67
C ARG A 12 5.64 8.31 0.34
N ASP A 13 4.34 8.50 0.51
CA ASP A 13 3.54 7.67 1.43
C ASP A 13 3.54 6.20 0.97
N LYS A 14 3.49 5.96 -0.35
CA LYS A 14 3.63 4.62 -0.92
C LYS A 14 5.00 4.03 -0.64
N GLU A 15 6.08 4.77 -0.87
CA GLU A 15 7.46 4.32 -0.61
C GLU A 15 7.68 4.00 0.87
N GLU A 16 7.19 4.85 1.77
CA GLU A 16 7.24 4.64 3.22
C GLU A 16 6.48 3.37 3.62
N TYR A 17 5.27 3.20 3.09
CA TYR A 17 4.47 2.01 3.36
C TYR A 17 5.15 0.73 2.86
N LEU A 18 5.62 0.71 1.61
CA LEU A 18 6.36 -0.44 1.06
C LEU A 18 7.65 -0.71 1.82
N GLY A 19 8.33 0.35 2.30
CA GLY A 19 9.49 0.26 3.17
C GLY A 19 9.18 -0.45 4.49
N SER A 20 8.04 -0.14 5.11
CA SER A 20 7.59 -0.80 6.34
C SER A 20 7.35 -2.30 6.17
N LEU A 21 7.00 -2.77 4.98
CA LEU A 21 6.76 -4.18 4.68
C LEU A 21 8.06 -4.99 4.55
N LEU A 22 9.21 -4.36 4.31
CA LEU A 22 10.45 -5.07 3.97
C LEU A 22 10.93 -6.06 5.03
N GLU A 23 10.60 -5.84 6.31
CA GLU A 23 10.95 -6.75 7.40
C GLU A 23 10.01 -7.96 7.52
N ARG A 24 8.81 -7.86 6.91
CA ARG A 24 7.77 -8.91 6.92
C ARG A 24 7.83 -9.81 5.68
N LEU A 25 8.48 -9.35 4.62
CA LEU A 25 8.56 -10.06 3.34
C LEU A 25 9.69 -11.09 3.31
N ASP A 26 9.46 -12.20 2.61
CA ASP A 26 10.53 -13.15 2.29
C ASP A 26 11.63 -12.49 1.44
N SER A 27 12.87 -13.00 1.56
CA SER A 27 14.08 -12.46 0.90
C SER A 27 13.89 -12.11 -0.59
N LYS A 28 13.14 -12.93 -1.34
CA LYS A 28 12.84 -12.69 -2.75
C LYS A 28 11.87 -11.52 -2.95
N ALA A 29 10.76 -11.49 -2.21
CA ALA A 29 9.78 -10.41 -2.30
C ALA A 29 10.39 -9.09 -1.80
N GLN A 30 11.15 -9.14 -0.71
CA GLN A 30 11.89 -8.00 -0.16
C GLN A 30 12.81 -7.35 -1.21
N GLY A 31 13.59 -8.14 -1.97
CA GLY A 31 14.45 -7.62 -3.02
C GLY A 31 13.68 -6.97 -4.18
N ILE A 32 12.52 -7.52 -4.53
CA ILE A 32 11.65 -6.97 -5.57
C ILE A 32 10.99 -5.67 -5.09
N THR A 33 10.50 -5.63 -3.85
CA THR A 33 9.91 -4.42 -3.26
C THR A 33 10.92 -3.29 -3.15
N LYS A 34 12.18 -3.57 -2.76
CA LYS A 34 13.27 -2.58 -2.79
C LYS A 34 13.49 -2.00 -4.19
N LEU A 35 13.42 -2.84 -5.23
CA LEU A 35 13.54 -2.38 -6.62
C LEU A 35 12.37 -1.49 -7.04
N VAL A 36 11.15 -1.77 -6.55
CA VAL A 36 9.98 -0.92 -6.78
C VAL A 36 10.12 0.44 -6.10
N ILE A 37 10.63 0.48 -4.87
CA ILE A 37 10.89 1.74 -4.15
C ILE A 37 11.96 2.57 -4.90
N ASP A 38 13.03 1.94 -5.38
CA ASP A 38 14.15 2.65 -6.02
C ASP A 38 13.86 3.11 -7.46
N LYS A 39 13.09 2.31 -8.23
CA LYS A 39 12.96 2.50 -9.70
C LYS A 39 11.53 2.44 -10.23
N GLY A 40 10.55 2.29 -9.34
CA GLY A 40 9.16 2.07 -9.71
C GLY A 40 8.86 0.66 -10.24
N GLU A 41 7.58 0.38 -10.41
CA GLU A 41 7.08 -0.94 -10.85
C GLU A 41 7.44 -1.25 -12.31
N ASP A 42 7.69 -0.24 -13.14
CA ASP A 42 8.06 -0.42 -14.55
C ASP A 42 9.45 -1.03 -14.74
N ALA A 43 10.32 -0.94 -13.73
CA ALA A 43 11.61 -1.60 -13.73
C ALA A 43 11.50 -3.13 -13.55
N LEU A 44 10.33 -3.64 -13.16
CA LEU A 44 10.12 -5.07 -12.92
C LEU A 44 9.93 -5.85 -14.23
N SER A 45 10.65 -6.96 -14.37
CA SER A 45 10.33 -7.96 -15.40
C SER A 45 8.94 -8.58 -15.17
N PRO A 46 8.30 -9.20 -16.19
CA PRO A 46 6.98 -9.83 -16.02
C PRO A 46 6.93 -10.87 -14.88
N LYS A 47 8.01 -11.63 -14.69
CA LYS A 47 8.11 -12.61 -13.59
C LYS A 47 8.21 -11.93 -12.22
N GLN A 48 8.91 -10.80 -12.14
CA GLN A 48 8.99 -10.03 -10.90
C GLN A 48 7.65 -9.33 -10.60
N LYS A 49 6.97 -8.77 -11.61
CA LYS A 49 5.62 -8.21 -11.46
C LYS A 49 4.65 -9.25 -10.91
N TYR A 50 4.68 -10.46 -11.43
CA TYR A 50 3.85 -11.56 -10.91
C TYR A 50 4.12 -11.87 -9.43
N VAL A 51 5.40 -11.91 -9.03
CA VAL A 51 5.77 -12.14 -7.62
C VAL A 51 5.38 -10.95 -6.75
N PHE A 52 5.61 -9.73 -7.21
CA PHE A 52 5.23 -8.52 -6.49
C PHE A 52 3.72 -8.44 -6.28
N GLN A 53 2.93 -8.71 -7.32
CA GLN A 53 1.48 -8.76 -7.23
C GLN A 53 1.03 -9.76 -6.16
N ARG A 54 1.47 -11.02 -6.28
CA ARG A 54 1.00 -12.10 -5.42
C ARG A 54 1.46 -11.99 -3.97
N GLU A 55 2.73 -11.64 -3.76
CA GLU A 55 3.35 -11.67 -2.43
C GLU A 55 3.26 -10.32 -1.70
N VAL A 56 2.99 -9.23 -2.40
CA VAL A 56 2.96 -7.88 -1.83
C VAL A 56 1.61 -7.23 -2.01
N VAL A 57 1.17 -7.05 -3.26
CA VAL A 57 -0.07 -6.31 -3.56
C VAL A 57 -1.29 -7.04 -3.00
N ASP A 58 -1.44 -8.32 -3.32
CA ASP A 58 -2.61 -9.12 -2.91
C ASP A 58 -2.70 -9.34 -1.39
N GLN A 59 -1.58 -9.18 -0.67
CA GLN A 59 -1.49 -9.45 0.77
C GLN A 59 -1.56 -8.18 1.62
N TYR A 60 -1.01 -7.08 1.12
CA TYR A 60 -0.76 -5.87 1.90
C TYR A 60 -1.31 -4.60 1.27
N ILE A 61 -2.02 -4.67 0.14
CA ILE A 61 -2.57 -3.47 -0.50
C ILE A 61 -4.08 -3.62 -0.66
N ILE A 62 -4.81 -2.70 -0.06
CA ILE A 62 -6.26 -2.57 -0.18
C ILE A 62 -6.54 -1.25 -0.88
N THR A 63 -7.05 -1.30 -2.09
CA THR A 63 -7.30 -0.09 -2.88
C THR A 63 -8.55 0.67 -2.45
N GLU A 64 -9.53 -0.03 -1.87
CA GLU A 64 -10.84 0.53 -1.51
C GLU A 64 -11.34 -0.02 -0.18
N CYS A 65 -11.98 0.85 0.62
CA CYS A 65 -12.63 0.46 1.86
C CYS A 65 -13.78 -0.51 1.60
N LYS A 66 -13.89 -1.58 2.40
CA LYS A 66 -14.95 -2.59 2.24
C LYS A 66 -16.36 -2.04 2.44
N LEU A 67 -16.53 -1.00 3.29
CA LEU A 67 -17.82 -0.42 3.62
C LEU A 67 -18.21 0.73 2.69
N CYS A 68 -17.45 1.83 2.68
CA CYS A 68 -17.80 3.01 1.89
C CYS A 68 -17.38 2.96 0.42
N LYS A 69 -16.51 2.02 0.03
CA LYS A 69 -15.92 1.88 -1.32
C LYS A 69 -15.03 3.04 -1.77
N ASP A 70 -14.69 3.96 -0.87
CA ASP A 70 -13.73 5.02 -1.18
C ASP A 70 -12.31 4.45 -1.30
N SER A 71 -11.51 5.11 -2.13
CA SER A 71 -10.09 4.79 -2.30
C SER A 71 -9.32 4.99 -1.00
N VAL A 72 -8.47 4.03 -0.64
CA VAL A 72 -7.64 4.08 0.55
C VAL A 72 -6.35 4.84 0.24
N ALA A 73 -6.06 5.89 1.01
CA ALA A 73 -4.80 6.61 0.90
C ALA A 73 -3.62 5.74 1.40
N TRP A 74 -2.43 5.91 0.82
CA TRP A 74 -1.25 5.13 1.22
C TRP A 74 -0.89 5.30 2.70
N CYS A 75 -1.03 6.52 3.24
CA CYS A 75 -0.81 6.81 4.65
C CYS A 75 -1.80 6.07 5.60
N GLU A 76 -2.96 5.63 5.09
CA GLU A 76 -3.97 4.88 5.82
C GLU A 76 -3.90 3.37 5.57
N MET A 77 -3.01 2.91 4.68
CA MET A 77 -2.95 1.52 4.23
C MET A 77 -2.63 0.56 5.37
N ALA A 78 -1.69 0.92 6.25
CA ALA A 78 -1.33 0.11 7.42
C ALA A 78 -2.53 -0.13 8.34
N PHE A 79 -3.24 0.94 8.70
CA PHE A 79 -4.46 0.85 9.51
C PHE A 79 -5.52 0.01 8.82
N THR A 80 -5.75 0.26 7.52
CA THR A 80 -6.81 -0.42 6.76
C THR A 80 -6.57 -1.93 6.69
N ILE A 81 -5.31 -2.37 6.54
CA ILE A 81 -4.94 -3.79 6.62
C ILE A 81 -5.22 -4.36 8.02
N GLU A 82 -4.83 -3.66 9.08
CA GLU A 82 -5.02 -4.12 10.47
C GLU A 82 -6.50 -4.18 10.89
N SER A 83 -7.31 -3.25 10.38
CA SER A 83 -8.77 -3.23 10.55
C SER A 83 -9.48 -4.34 9.71
N GLY A 84 -8.74 -5.06 8.86
CA GLY A 84 -9.33 -6.10 8.00
C GLY A 84 -10.05 -5.53 6.77
N GLY A 85 -9.73 -4.30 6.37
CA GLY A 85 -10.17 -3.67 5.13
C GLY A 85 -11.15 -2.52 5.29
N TYR A 86 -11.23 -1.90 6.46
CA TYR A 86 -12.01 -0.68 6.66
C TYR A 86 -11.10 0.53 6.85
N CYS A 87 -11.47 1.65 6.22
CA CYS A 87 -10.77 2.91 6.45
C CYS A 87 -11.00 3.38 7.92
N PRO A 88 -10.13 4.27 8.46
CA PRO A 88 -10.24 4.74 9.83
C PRO A 88 -11.63 5.26 10.23
N HIS A 89 -12.31 5.93 9.31
CA HIS A 89 -13.65 6.44 9.55
C HIS A 89 -14.69 5.31 9.71
N CYS A 90 -14.69 4.35 8.79
CA CYS A 90 -15.64 3.23 8.81
C CYS A 90 -15.37 2.27 9.97
N ASP A 91 -14.10 1.98 10.27
CA ASP A 91 -13.72 1.16 11.43
C ASP A 91 -14.26 1.76 12.73
N HIS A 92 -14.04 3.06 12.94
CA HIS A 92 -14.51 3.76 14.13
C HIS A 92 -16.05 3.86 14.22
N LEU A 93 -16.76 3.90 13.08
CA LEU A 93 -18.22 3.80 13.08
C LEU A 93 -18.69 2.42 13.52
N MET A 94 -18.09 1.35 12.96
CA MET A 94 -18.45 -0.03 13.28
C MET A 94 -18.17 -0.39 14.75
N ASN A 95 -17.07 0.13 15.32
CA ASN A 95 -16.66 -0.13 16.70
C ASN A 95 -17.39 0.76 17.74
N LYS A 96 -18.22 1.71 17.32
CA LYS A 96 -19.02 2.57 18.21
C LYS A 96 -20.43 2.05 18.50
N ASP A 97 -20.88 1.07 17.72
CA ASP A 97 -22.19 0.44 17.87
C ASP A 97 -22.16 -0.82 18.76
N ASP A 98 -21.02 -1.09 19.43
CA ASP A 98 -20.80 -2.15 20.45
C ASP A 98 -20.63 -1.53 21.86
#